data_AF-A0A376NVA6-F1
#
_entry.id   AF-A0A376NVA6-F1
#
_cell.length_a   1.000
_cell.length_b   1.000
_cell.length_c   1.000
_cell.angle_alpha   90.00
_cell.angle_beta   90.00
_cell.angle_gamma   90.00
#
_symmetry.space_group_name_H-M   'P 1'
#
loop_
_entity.id
_entity.type
_entity.pdbx_description
1 polymer ?
#
loop_
_entity_poly.entity_id
_entity_poly.type
_entity_poly.pdbx_seq_one_letter_code
_entity_poly.pdbx_strand_id
1 'polypeptide(L)'
;MNEGMTGDPSILIAKSFLDFFTAMIFACSLGIAVSVISIPLLIIQLTLAWAAALILPLTTPSMMADFSAVGGLLLLATGLRICGIKMFPVVNMLPALLLAMPLSAAWFA
;
A
#
# COMPACT_ATOMS: atom_id res chain seq x y z
N MET A 1 -5.78 -1.92 -8.24
CA MET A 1 -7.13 -2.52 -8.45
C MET A 1 -7.29 -3.16 -9.82
N ASN A 2 -6.59 -2.69 -10.87
CA ASN A 2 -6.68 -3.30 -12.21
C ASN A 2 -5.72 -4.48 -12.46
N GLU A 3 -4.78 -4.75 -11.53
CA GLU A 3 -3.67 -5.69 -11.78
C GLU A 3 -4.03 -7.15 -11.48
N GLY A 4 -4.97 -7.38 -10.56
CA GLY A 4 -5.43 -8.74 -10.25
C GLY A 4 -6.57 -9.23 -11.16
N MET A 5 -7.23 -8.34 -11.91
CA MET A 5 -8.32 -8.70 -12.83
C MET A 5 -7.97 -8.54 -14.32
N THR A 6 -6.98 -7.73 -14.70
CA THR A 6 -6.76 -7.37 -16.12
C THR A 6 -5.35 -7.66 -16.64
N GLY A 7 -4.39 -8.01 -15.77
CA GLY A 7 -3.02 -8.34 -16.21
C GLY A 7 -2.21 -7.15 -16.74
N ASP A 8 -2.59 -5.93 -16.36
CA ASP A 8 -1.94 -4.69 -16.82
C ASP A 8 -0.86 -4.24 -15.83
N PRO A 9 0.44 -4.46 -16.11
CA PRO A 9 1.56 -4.17 -15.19
C PRO A 9 1.84 -2.67 -15.04
N SER A 10 1.06 -1.83 -15.72
CA SER A 10 1.26 -0.39 -15.82
C SER A 10 1.30 0.32 -14.46
N ILE A 11 0.52 -0.15 -13.47
CA ILE A 11 0.51 0.45 -12.12
C ILE A 11 1.77 0.05 -11.33
N LEU A 12 2.17 -1.22 -11.37
CA LEU A 12 3.42 -1.71 -10.78
C LEU A 12 4.64 -1.02 -11.40
N ILE A 13 4.62 -0.78 -12.72
CA ILE A 13 5.68 -0.07 -13.45
C ILE A 13 5.74 1.39 -13.00
N ALA A 14 4.60 2.09 -12.95
CA ALA A 14 4.53 3.47 -12.49
C ALA A 14 5.02 3.60 -11.03
N LYS A 15 4.66 2.64 -10.17
CA LYS A 15 5.14 2.58 -8.79
C LYS A 15 6.64 2.34 -8.72
N SER A 16 7.16 1.38 -9.47
CA SER A 16 8.60 1.05 -9.50
C SER A 16 9.43 2.25 -9.96
N PHE A 17 8.92 3.05 -10.90
CA PHE A 17 9.56 4.28 -11.35
C PHE A 17 9.62 5.34 -10.22
N LEU A 18 8.51 5.55 -9.50
CA LEU A 18 8.49 6.45 -8.33
C LEU A 18 9.43 5.96 -7.21
N ASP A 19 9.46 4.66 -6.94
CA ASP A 19 10.34 4.05 -5.92
C ASP A 19 11.82 4.18 -6.32
N PHE A 20 12.16 4.18 -7.62
CA PHE A 20 13.53 4.41 -8.10
C PHE A 20 14.05 5.82 -7.79
N PHE A 21 13.25 6.87 -8.05
CA PHE A 21 13.66 8.24 -7.72
C PHE A 21 13.75 8.46 -6.22
N THR A 22 12.83 7.89 -5.44
CA THR A 22 12.90 8.00 -3.97
C THR A 22 14.10 7.23 -3.40
N ALA A 23 14.42 6.05 -3.93
CA ALA A 23 15.63 5.31 -3.58
C ALA A 23 16.91 6.08 -3.93
N MET A 24 16.95 6.80 -5.05
CA MET A 24 18.07 7.67 -5.41
C MET A 24 18.26 8.82 -4.40
N ILE A 25 17.17 9.47 -3.99
CA ILE A 25 17.19 10.53 -2.97
C ILE A 25 17.70 9.98 -1.63
N PHE A 26 17.18 8.82 -1.20
CA PHE A 26 17.64 8.16 0.01
C PHE A 26 19.08 7.63 -0.12
N ALA A 27 19.53 7.23 -1.31
CA ALA A 27 20.90 6.74 -1.52
C ALA A 27 21.93 7.85 -1.34
N CYS A 28 21.61 9.08 -1.78
CA CYS A 28 22.45 10.25 -1.49
C CYS A 28 22.56 10.57 0.01
N SER A 29 21.57 10.20 0.82
CA SER A 29 21.53 10.49 2.25
C SER A 29 22.01 9.33 3.14
N LEU A 30 21.78 8.07 2.73
CA LEU A 30 22.02 6.85 3.52
C LEU A 30 23.06 5.88 2.90
N GLY A 31 23.53 6.14 1.68
CA GLY A 31 24.56 5.33 1.01
C GLY A 31 24.17 3.86 0.81
N ILE A 32 25.09 2.94 1.12
CA ILE A 32 24.95 1.48 0.94
C ILE A 32 23.73 0.89 1.67
N ALA A 33 23.22 1.56 2.71
CA ALA A 33 22.06 1.11 3.46
C ALA A 33 20.79 0.94 2.59
N VAL A 34 20.65 1.70 1.50
CA VAL A 34 19.49 1.59 0.59
C VAL A 34 19.45 0.24 -0.11
N SER A 35 20.61 -0.32 -0.49
CA SER A 35 20.67 -1.64 -1.11
C SER A 35 20.19 -2.74 -0.15
N VAL A 36 20.47 -2.59 1.14
CA VAL A 36 20.05 -3.54 2.19
C VAL A 36 18.56 -3.41 2.49
N ILE A 37 17.99 -2.20 2.42
CA ILE A 37 16.56 -1.95 2.63
C ILE A 37 15.69 -2.53 1.51
N SER A 38 16.22 -2.70 0.29
CA SER A 38 15.46 -3.28 -0.82
C SER A 38 14.98 -4.72 -0.55
N ILE A 39 15.76 -5.51 0.18
CA ILE A 39 15.47 -6.91 0.51
C ILE A 39 14.20 -7.04 1.38
N PRO A 40 14.11 -6.42 2.57
CA PRO A 40 12.89 -6.49 3.38
C PRO A 40 11.69 -5.83 2.67
N LEU A 41 11.90 -4.77 1.89
CA LEU A 41 10.81 -4.14 1.12
C LEU A 41 10.20 -5.11 0.11
N LEU A 42 11.05 -5.83 -0.62
CA LEU A 42 10.63 -6.81 -1.63
C LEU A 42 9.86 -7.98 -1.00
N ILE A 43 10.32 -8.48 0.16
CA ILE A 43 9.62 -9.54 0.90
C ILE A 43 8.22 -9.08 1.32
N ILE A 44 8.09 -7.87 1.86
CA ILE A 44 6.80 -7.32 2.30
C ILE A 44 5.88 -7.08 1.09
N GLN A 45 6.41 -6.53 -0.01
CA GLN A 45 5.62 -6.24 -1.22
C GLN A 45 5.08 -7.53 -1.86
N LEU A 46 5.89 -8.59 -1.94
CA LEU A 46 5.49 -9.89 -2.50
C LEU A 46 4.49 -10.62 -1.62
N THR A 47 4.72 -10.65 -0.31
CA THR A 47 3.80 -11.31 0.64
C THR A 47 2.42 -10.65 0.62
N LEU A 48 2.37 -9.32 0.59
CA LEU A 48 1.12 -8.57 0.46
C LEU A 48 0.45 -8.78 -0.91
N ALA A 49 1.22 -8.82 -2.00
CA ALA A 49 0.67 -9.07 -3.34
C ALA A 49 0.04 -10.47 -3.44
N TRP A 50 0.69 -11.48 -2.85
CA TRP A 50 0.18 -12.84 -2.84
C TRP A 50 -1.05 -12.98 -1.94
N ALA A 51 -1.05 -12.35 -0.76
CA ALA A 51 -2.21 -12.27 0.10
C ALA A 51 -3.40 -11.56 -0.59
N ALA A 52 -3.15 -10.47 -1.30
CA ALA A 52 -4.18 -9.78 -2.07
C ALA A 52 -4.76 -10.68 -3.17
N ALA A 53 -3.92 -11.42 -3.91
CA ALA A 53 -4.37 -12.35 -4.94
C ALA A 53 -5.34 -13.43 -4.42
N LEU A 54 -5.18 -13.87 -3.17
CA LEU A 54 -6.08 -14.83 -2.52
C LEU A 54 -7.41 -14.21 -2.06
N ILE A 55 -7.42 -12.92 -1.73
CA ILE A 55 -8.59 -12.21 -1.18
C ILE A 55 -9.46 -11.58 -2.29
N LEU A 56 -8.86 -11.20 -3.42
CA LEU A 56 -9.54 -10.65 -4.60
C LEU A 56 -10.73 -11.50 -5.12
N PRO A 57 -10.68 -12.84 -5.20
CA PRO A 57 -11.83 -13.63 -5.68
C PRO A 57 -13.02 -13.69 -4.70
N LEU A 58 -12.82 -13.27 -3.44
CA LEU A 58 -13.85 -13.27 -2.39
C LEU A 58 -14.46 -11.88 -2.14
N THR A 59 -13.98 -10.84 -2.83
CA THR A 59 -14.35 -9.43 -2.58
C THR A 59 -15.40 -8.93 -3.58
N THR A 60 -16.44 -8.25 -3.08
CA THR A 60 -17.41 -7.54 -3.91
C THR A 60 -16.85 -6.19 -4.40
N PRO A 61 -17.35 -5.64 -5.53
CA PRO A 61 -16.85 -4.38 -6.08
C PRO A 61 -17.06 -3.17 -5.15
N SER A 62 -18.07 -3.19 -4.29
CA SER A 62 -18.28 -2.19 -3.24
C SER A 62 -17.20 -2.24 -2.16
N MET A 63 -16.84 -3.44 -1.68
CA MET A 63 -15.82 -3.63 -0.65
C MET A 63 -14.42 -3.20 -1.12
N MET A 64 -14.13 -3.35 -2.41
CA MET A 64 -12.89 -2.82 -3.00
C MET A 64 -12.84 -1.28 -3.00
N ALA A 65 -13.96 -0.61 -3.27
CA ALA A 65 -14.03 0.85 -3.28
C ALA A 65 -13.77 1.42 -1.88
N ASP A 66 -14.37 0.83 -0.84
CA ASP A 66 -14.15 1.21 0.56
C ASP A 66 -12.69 1.02 0.97
N PHE A 67 -12.09 -0.14 0.63
CA PHE A 67 -10.68 -0.42 0.92
C PHE A 67 -9.73 0.58 0.23
N SER A 68 -10.02 0.96 -1.02
CA SER A 68 -9.25 1.96 -1.76
C SER A 68 -9.38 3.36 -1.16
N ALA A 69 -10.59 3.75 -0.72
CA ALA A 69 -10.84 5.02 -0.07
C ALA A 69 -10.06 5.14 1.26
N VAL A 70 -10.10 4.10 2.10
CA VAL A 70 -9.34 4.06 3.36
C VAL A 70 -7.83 4.05 3.09
N GLY A 71 -7.36 3.24 2.13
CA GLY A 71 -5.96 3.19 1.73
C GLY A 71 -5.43 4.54 1.22
N GLY A 72 -6.23 5.24 0.40
CA GLY A 72 -5.90 6.58 -0.09
C GLY A 72 -5.83 7.63 1.03
N LEU A 73 -6.74 7.58 2.00
CA LEU A 73 -6.70 8.46 3.17
C LEU A 73 -5.45 8.21 4.03
N LEU A 74 -5.06 6.94 4.22
CA LEU A 74 -3.84 6.57 4.93
C LEU A 74 -2.58 7.06 4.22
N LEU A 75 -2.52 6.97 2.87
CA LEU A 75 -1.43 7.52 2.07
C LEU A 75 -1.32 9.04 2.26
N LEU A 76 -2.44 9.75 2.24
CA LEU A 76 -2.48 11.19 2.48
C LEU A 76 -2.01 11.54 3.89
N ALA A 77 -2.49 10.82 4.91
CA ALA A 77 -2.06 10.99 6.30
C ALA A 77 -0.55 10.71 6.48
N THR A 78 -0.01 9.73 5.76
CA THR A 78 1.42 9.41 5.74
C THR A 78 2.24 10.53 5.09
N GLY A 79 1.77 11.07 3.97
CA GLY A 79 2.39 12.21 3.31
C GLY A 79 2.45 13.45 4.21
N LEU A 80 1.34 13.76 4.90
CA LEU A 80 1.29 14.86 5.88
C LEU A 80 2.25 14.66 7.06
N ARG A 81 2.44 13.41 7.49
CA ARG A 81 3.42 13.05 8.52
C ARG A 81 4.86 13.24 8.04
N ILE A 82 5.18 12.81 6.81
CA ILE A 82 6.52 12.99 6.20
C ILE A 82 6.83 14.49 6.05
N CYS A 83 5.84 15.31 5.67
CA CYS A 83 5.98 16.77 5.59
C CYS A 83 6.09 17.48 6.96
N GLY A 84 6.00 16.76 8.08
CA GLY A 84 6.18 17.33 9.42
C GLY A 84 5.06 18.26 9.90
N ILE A 85 3.93 18.34 9.18
CA ILE A 85 2.80 19.23 9.52
C ILE A 85 2.05 18.71 10.74
N LYS A 86 1.85 17.38 10.86
CA LYS A 86 1.21 16.75 12.01
C LYS A 86 1.63 15.28 12.18
N MET A 87 2.05 14.93 13.40
CA MET A 87 2.47 13.57 13.76
C MET A 87 1.25 12.68 14.00
N PHE A 88 0.73 12.07 12.95
CA PHE A 88 -0.26 10.99 13.08
C PHE A 88 0.44 9.65 13.30
N PRO A 89 0.03 8.83 14.28
CA PRO A 89 0.49 7.45 14.39
C PRO A 89 -0.16 6.61 13.29
N VAL A 90 0.32 6.76 12.05
CA VAL A 90 -0.16 6.05 10.84
C VAL A 90 -0.21 4.54 11.06
N VAL A 91 0.74 4.00 11.84
CA VAL A 91 0.82 2.57 12.18
C VAL A 91 -0.42 2.12 12.97
N ASN A 92 -0.98 2.97 13.83
CA ASN A 92 -2.20 2.66 14.59
C ASN A 92 -3.48 2.76 13.74
N MET A 93 -3.38 3.28 12.51
CA MET A 93 -4.48 3.36 11.55
C MET A 93 -4.43 2.24 10.50
N LEU A 94 -3.32 1.48 10.41
CA LEU A 94 -3.25 0.23 9.62
C LEU A 94 -4.30 -0.81 10.01
N PRO A 95 -4.68 -1.00 11.30
CA PRO A 95 -5.75 -1.92 11.68
C PRO A 95 -7.11 -1.56 11.06
N ALA A 96 -7.34 -0.28 10.74
CA ALA A 96 -8.58 0.15 10.08
C ALA A 96 -8.74 -0.45 8.67
N LEU A 97 -7.62 -0.69 7.98
CA LEU A 97 -7.62 -1.34 6.66
C LEU A 97 -8.00 -2.83 6.75
N LEU A 98 -7.59 -3.48 7.84
CA LEU A 98 -7.91 -4.87 8.16
C LEU A 98 -9.35 -5.02 8.68
N LEU A 99 -9.85 -4.03 9.41
CA LEU A 99 -11.22 -3.97 9.94
C LEU A 99 -12.26 -3.54 8.89
N ALA A 100 -11.87 -2.82 7.84
CA ALA A 100 -12.78 -2.41 6.76
C ALA A 100 -13.37 -3.60 6.00
N MET A 101 -12.61 -4.68 5.80
CA MET A 101 -13.11 -5.89 5.12
C MET A 101 -14.22 -6.63 5.89
N PRO A 102 -14.09 -6.95 7.20
CA PRO A 102 -15.19 -7.57 7.95
C PRO A 102 -16.37 -6.63 8.20
N LEU A 103 -16.15 -5.31 8.35
CA LEU A 103 -17.24 -4.34 8.52
C LEU A 103 -18.07 -4.14 7.24
N SER A 104 -17.45 -4.12 6.06
CA SER A 104 -18.17 -4.05 4.79
C SER A 104 -18.93 -5.37 4.53
N ALA A 105 -18.32 -6.53 4.84
CA ALA A 105 -19.02 -7.82 4.79
C ALA A 105 -20.22 -7.91 5.74
N ALA A 106 -20.14 -7.29 6.93
CA ALA A 106 -21.25 -7.22 7.89
C ALA A 106 -22.34 -6.19 7.53
N TRP A 107 -22.03 -5.22 6.66
CA TRP A 107 -23.01 -4.23 6.18
C TRP A 107 -23.81 -4.71 4.95
N PHE A 108 -23.28 -5.69 4.22
CA PHE A 108 -23.96 -6.34 3.09
C PHE A 108 -24.68 -7.65 3.47
N ALA A 109 -24.68 -8.05 4.74
CA ALA A 109 -25.47 -9.16 5.30
C ALA A 109 -26.81 -8.64 5.87
#